data_AF-A0A3M1KWT8-F1
#
_entry.id   AF-A0A3M1KWT8-F1
#
_cell.length_a   1.000
_cell.length_b   1.000
_cell.length_c   1.000
_cell.angle_alpha   90.00
_cell.angle_beta   90.00
_cell.angle_gamma   90.00
#
_symmetry.space_group_name_H-M   'P 1'
#
loop_
_entity.id
_entity.type
_entity.pdbx_description
1 polymer ?
#
loop_
_entity_poly.entity_id
_entity_poly.type
_entity_poly.pdbx_seq_one_letter_code
_entity_poly.pdbx_strand_id
1 'polypeptide(L)'
;VRMLELITVNELPPASINLMRQMLDLEVEEQKLQQAKQTMATALAYFEENLSSDYPYFLGENLSYADIVAGTAVPSIPLLGISLEPYPLVKAWCDRLNQRISWQQTAPSSAEIEASKNIMRAILQKR
;
A
#
# COMPACT_ATOMS: atom_id res chain seq x y z
N VAL A 1 -11.95 11.43 5.99
CA VAL A 1 -11.52 11.15 4.59
C VAL A 1 -10.30 11.93 4.16
N ARG A 2 -10.28 13.28 4.23
CA ARG A 2 -9.15 14.10 3.77
C ARG A 2 -7.77 13.64 4.26
N MET A 3 -7.64 13.22 5.52
CA MET A 3 -6.35 12.74 6.05
C MET A 3 -5.94 11.39 5.43
N LEU A 4 -6.87 10.44 5.30
CA LEU A 4 -6.62 9.15 4.65
C LEU A 4 -6.17 9.34 3.20
N GLU A 5 -6.79 10.29 2.50
CA GLU A 5 -6.41 10.67 1.14
C GLU A 5 -5.01 11.30 1.09
N LEU A 6 -4.70 12.26 1.97
CA LEU A 6 -3.37 12.89 2.03
C LEU A 6 -2.27 11.85 2.28
N ILE A 7 -2.47 10.94 3.24
CA ILE A 7 -1.49 9.88 3.51
C ILE A 7 -1.33 8.98 2.29
N THR A 8 -2.44 8.53 1.71
CA THR A 8 -2.42 7.61 0.57
C THR A 8 -1.81 8.21 -0.68
N VAL A 9 -2.06 9.49 -0.96
CA VAL A 9 -1.68 10.14 -2.22
C VAL A 9 -0.35 10.88 -2.12
N ASN A 10 0.00 11.41 -0.95
CA ASN A 10 1.22 12.22 -0.78
C ASN A 10 2.33 11.47 -0.05
N GLU A 11 2.01 10.66 0.95
CA GLU A 11 3.04 10.02 1.78
C GLU A 11 3.45 8.65 1.24
N LEU A 12 2.49 7.82 0.85
CA LEU A 12 2.78 6.47 0.35
C LEU A 12 3.57 6.48 -0.97
N PRO A 13 3.22 7.28 -2.01
CA PRO A 13 3.85 7.10 -3.32
C PRO A 13 5.36 7.41 -3.35
N PRO A 14 5.87 8.49 -2.73
CA PRO A 14 7.32 8.72 -2.66
C PRO A 14 8.08 7.61 -1.93
N ALA A 15 7.52 7.09 -0.81
CA ALA A 15 8.09 5.98 -0.09
C ALA A 15 8.09 4.69 -0.93
N SER A 16 6.98 4.40 -1.61
CA SER A 16 6.82 3.25 -2.51
C SER A 16 7.85 3.26 -3.63
N ILE A 17 8.19 4.43 -4.19
CA ILE A 17 9.21 4.53 -5.25
C ILE A 17 10.57 4.02 -4.76
N ASN A 18 11.01 4.44 -3.56
CA ASN A 18 12.29 4.00 -3.01
C ASN A 18 12.30 2.49 -2.72
N LEU A 19 11.21 1.95 -2.18
CA LEU A 19 11.08 0.51 -1.92
C LEU A 19 10.98 -0.30 -3.20
N MET A 20 10.30 0.21 -4.24
CA MET A 20 10.20 -0.44 -5.54
C MET A 20 11.56 -0.48 -6.26
N ARG A 21 12.39 0.55 -6.11
CA ARG A 21 13.78 0.52 -6.59
C ARG A 21 14.57 -0.59 -5.90
N GLN A 22 14.47 -0.73 -4.57
CA GLN A 22 15.08 -1.85 -3.85
C GLN A 22 14.57 -3.21 -4.35
N MET A 23 13.25 -3.37 -4.52
CA MET A 23 12.64 -4.60 -5.04
C MET A 23 13.13 -4.97 -6.45
N LEU A 24 13.55 -3.99 -7.25
CA LEU A 24 14.02 -4.16 -8.63
C LEU A 24 15.55 -4.11 -8.76
N ASP A 25 16.28 -4.25 -7.64
CA ASP A 25 17.74 -4.22 -7.59
C ASP A 25 18.36 -2.94 -8.18
N LEU A 26 17.65 -1.81 -8.04
CA LEU A 26 18.14 -0.49 -8.41
C LEU A 26 18.79 0.20 -7.20
N GLU A 27 19.86 0.94 -7.45
CA GLU A 27 20.56 1.68 -6.41
C GLU A 27 19.65 2.74 -5.76
N VAL A 28 19.64 2.72 -4.42
CA VAL A 28 19.00 3.70 -3.54
C VAL A 28 19.89 3.88 -2.30
N GLU A 29 20.05 5.13 -1.88
CA GLU A 29 20.74 5.47 -0.64
C GLU A 29 20.06 4.83 0.57
N GLU A 30 20.83 4.19 1.45
CA GLU A 30 20.31 3.51 2.64
C GLU A 30 19.41 4.43 3.50
N GLN A 31 19.78 5.70 3.64
CA GLN A 31 18.97 6.68 4.37
C GLN A 31 17.56 6.86 3.77
N LYS A 32 17.43 6.86 2.44
CA LYS A 32 16.13 6.97 1.75
C LYS A 32 15.31 5.70 1.92
N LEU A 33 15.94 4.52 1.97
CA LEU A 33 15.24 3.27 2.28
C LEU A 33 14.72 3.25 3.70
N GLN A 34 15.54 3.64 4.67
CA GLN A 34 15.12 3.71 6.08
C GLN A 34 13.97 4.71 6.26
N GLN A 35 14.06 5.89 5.63
CA GLN A 35 12.98 6.87 5.64
C GLN A 35 11.70 6.32 5.01
N ALA A 36 11.80 5.64 3.86
CA ALA A 36 10.64 5.04 3.20
C ALA A 36 9.96 3.98 4.08
N LYS A 37 10.74 3.10 4.74
CA LYS A 37 10.22 2.11 5.70
C LYS A 37 9.53 2.78 6.89
N GLN A 38 10.13 3.85 7.43
CA GLN A 38 9.53 4.61 8.52
C GLN A 38 8.22 5.30 8.10
N THR A 39 8.16 5.88 6.90
CA THR A 39 6.94 6.46 6.34
C THR A 39 5.85 5.40 6.19
N MET A 40 6.18 4.21 5.66
CA MET A 40 5.23 3.09 5.57
C MET A 40 4.72 2.68 6.94
N ALA A 41 5.60 2.51 7.92
CA ALA A 41 5.22 2.11 9.27
C ALA A 41 4.31 3.16 9.95
N THR A 42 4.60 4.44 9.74
CA THR A 42 3.81 5.56 10.29
C THR A 42 2.43 5.63 9.64
N ALA A 43 2.35 5.47 8.32
CA ALA A 43 1.07 5.45 7.60
C ALA A 43 0.21 4.25 8.00
N LEU A 44 0.81 3.06 8.10
CA LEU A 44 0.11 1.85 8.54
C LEU A 44 -0.37 1.96 9.99
N ALA A 45 0.43 2.54 10.89
CA ALA A 45 0.00 2.81 12.26
C ALA A 45 -1.20 3.77 12.29
N TYR A 46 -1.17 4.84 11.48
CA TYR A 46 -2.31 5.74 11.35
C TYR A 46 -3.56 5.00 10.86
N PHE A 47 -3.44 4.15 9.84
CA PHE A 47 -4.58 3.37 9.34
C PHE A 47 -5.11 2.39 10.38
N GLU A 48 -4.23 1.71 11.11
CA GLU A 48 -4.59 0.81 12.21
C GLU A 48 -5.39 1.54 13.29
N GLU A 49 -4.92 2.71 13.73
CA GLU A 49 -5.60 3.54 14.74
C GLU A 49 -6.96 4.09 14.29
N ASN A 50 -7.17 4.23 12.96
CA ASN A 50 -8.40 4.77 12.38
C ASN A 50 -9.37 3.67 11.91
N LEU A 51 -9.00 2.40 12.02
CA LEU A 51 -9.91 1.26 11.84
C LEU A 51 -10.48 0.85 13.20
N SER A 52 -11.64 0.19 13.16
CA SER A 52 -12.30 -0.35 14.35
C SER A 52 -12.57 -1.83 14.16
N SER A 53 -12.53 -2.60 15.25
CA SER A 53 -13.00 -3.99 15.26
C SER A 53 -14.51 -4.11 15.05
N ASP A 54 -15.26 -3.06 15.40
CA ASP A 54 -16.73 -3.06 15.39
C ASP A 54 -17.29 -2.76 13.99
N TYR A 55 -16.47 -2.14 13.14
CA TYR A 55 -16.89 -1.70 11.82
C TYR A 55 -16.02 -2.26 10.70
N PRO A 56 -16.62 -2.65 9.57
CA PRO A 56 -15.88 -3.22 8.46
C PRO A 56 -15.06 -2.22 7.62
N TYR A 57 -15.29 -0.93 7.74
CA TYR A 57 -14.66 0.10 6.90
C TYR A 57 -14.27 1.32 7.72
N PHE A 58 -13.41 2.18 7.15
CA PHE A 58 -12.89 3.38 7.83
C PHE A 58 -13.98 4.31 8.38
N LEU A 59 -15.16 4.36 7.76
CA LEU A 59 -16.25 5.25 8.14
C LEU A 59 -17.50 4.50 8.63
N GLY A 60 -17.36 3.24 9.06
CA GLY A 60 -18.46 2.46 9.62
C GLY A 60 -18.82 1.22 8.80
N GLU A 61 -20.12 0.94 8.69
CA GLU A 61 -20.65 -0.31 8.10
C GLU A 61 -20.54 -0.39 6.58
N ASN A 62 -20.54 0.75 5.90
CA ASN A 62 -20.60 0.81 4.45
C ASN A 62 -19.25 1.19 3.86
N LEU A 63 -18.91 0.56 2.72
CA LEU A 63 -17.73 0.94 1.94
C LEU A 63 -17.86 2.42 1.54
N SER A 64 -16.80 3.17 1.76
CA SER A 64 -16.77 4.60 1.49
C SER A 64 -15.64 4.98 0.53
N TYR A 65 -15.61 6.26 0.14
CA TYR A 65 -14.51 6.82 -0.64
C TYR A 65 -13.15 6.65 0.07
N ALA A 66 -13.12 6.69 1.41
CA ALA A 66 -11.89 6.47 2.15
C ALA A 66 -11.29 5.07 1.91
N ASP A 67 -12.14 4.05 1.88
CA ASP A 67 -11.73 2.67 1.64
C ASP A 67 -11.28 2.45 0.20
N ILE A 68 -11.93 3.12 -0.75
CA ILE A 68 -11.53 3.08 -2.16
C ILE A 68 -10.14 3.69 -2.33
N VAL A 69 -9.90 4.88 -1.76
CA VAL A 69 -8.60 5.56 -1.88
C VAL A 69 -7.51 4.72 -1.24
N ALA A 70 -7.60 4.43 0.05
CA ALA A 70 -6.57 3.66 0.76
C ALA A 70 -6.44 2.23 0.20
N GLY A 71 -7.56 1.62 -0.17
CA GLY A 71 -7.65 0.25 -0.69
C GLY A 71 -7.02 0.04 -2.06
N THR A 72 -6.63 1.11 -2.76
CA THR A 72 -5.85 1.00 -4.01
C THR A 72 -4.35 0.82 -3.75
N ALA A 73 -3.85 1.28 -2.59
CA ALA A 73 -2.43 1.31 -2.27
C ALA A 73 -2.05 0.29 -1.19
N VAL A 74 -2.80 0.27 -0.08
CA VAL A 74 -2.42 -0.49 1.12
C VAL A 74 -2.33 -2.01 0.87
N PRO A 75 -3.26 -2.67 0.15
CA PRO A 75 -3.13 -4.10 -0.16
C PRO A 75 -1.87 -4.48 -0.95
N SER A 76 -1.26 -3.53 -1.65
CA SER A 76 -0.05 -3.74 -2.46
C SER A 76 1.24 -3.55 -1.66
N ILE A 77 1.19 -3.00 -0.44
CA ILE A 77 2.36 -2.75 0.41
C ILE A 77 3.22 -4.02 0.67
N PRO A 78 2.64 -5.22 0.89
CA PRO A 78 3.42 -6.45 1.01
C PRO A 78 4.31 -6.77 -0.18
N LEU A 79 3.92 -6.37 -1.40
CA LEU A 79 4.75 -6.54 -2.61
C LEU A 79 6.06 -5.75 -2.52
N LEU A 80 6.10 -4.70 -1.70
CA LEU A 80 7.27 -3.87 -1.44
C LEU A 80 8.12 -4.39 -0.25
N GLY A 81 7.83 -5.58 0.27
CA GLY A 81 8.58 -6.21 1.36
C GLY A 81 8.23 -5.68 2.76
N ILE A 82 7.12 -4.98 2.92
CA ILE A 82 6.64 -4.48 4.21
C ILE A 82 5.51 -5.38 4.71
N SER A 83 5.72 -5.99 5.88
CA SER A 83 4.73 -6.89 6.50
C SER A 83 3.57 -6.11 7.11
N LEU A 84 2.34 -6.63 6.94
CA LEU A 84 1.14 -6.13 7.61
C LEU A 84 0.84 -6.85 8.93
N GLU A 85 1.63 -7.85 9.34
CA GLU A 85 1.41 -8.58 10.60
C GLU A 85 1.32 -7.70 11.86
N PRO A 86 2.08 -6.58 11.99
CA PRO A 86 1.94 -5.67 13.13
C PRO A 86 0.61 -4.90 13.18
N TYR A 87 -0.20 -4.94 12.10
CA TYR A 87 -1.39 -4.12 11.90
C TYR A 87 -2.62 -5.02 11.65
N PRO A 88 -3.14 -5.70 12.68
CA PRO A 88 -4.20 -6.69 12.52
C PRO A 88 -5.51 -6.12 11.99
N LEU A 89 -5.89 -4.88 12.34
CA LEU A 89 -7.11 -4.26 11.80
C LEU A 89 -6.93 -3.90 10.32
N VAL A 90 -5.77 -3.36 9.94
CA VAL A 90 -5.42 -3.12 8.53
C VAL A 90 -5.45 -4.43 7.74
N LYS A 91 -4.86 -5.50 8.27
CA LYS A 91 -4.87 -6.81 7.63
C LYS A 91 -6.30 -7.33 7.42
N ALA A 92 -7.13 -7.30 8.46
CA ALA A 92 -8.52 -7.73 8.38
C ALA A 92 -9.34 -6.88 7.39
N TRP A 93 -9.08 -5.57 7.34
CA TRP A 93 -9.70 -4.67 6.36
C TRP A 93 -9.24 -4.97 4.93
N CYS A 94 -7.94 -5.22 4.69
CA CYS A 94 -7.42 -5.65 3.38
C CYS A 94 -8.04 -6.97 2.93
N ASP A 95 -8.13 -7.97 3.83
CA ASP A 95 -8.75 -9.26 3.53
C ASP A 95 -10.21 -9.09 3.10
N ARG A 96 -10.95 -8.21 3.78
CA ARG A 96 -12.33 -7.88 3.43
C ARG A 96 -12.44 -7.20 2.06
N LEU A 97 -11.55 -6.27 1.73
CA LEU A 97 -11.52 -5.66 0.40
C LEU A 97 -11.25 -6.69 -0.69
N ASN A 98 -10.29 -7.60 -0.46
CA ASN A 98 -9.90 -8.65 -1.40
C ASN A 98 -11.00 -9.72 -1.62
N GLN A 99 -12.02 -9.80 -0.76
CA GLN A 99 -13.20 -10.64 -0.98
C GLN A 99 -14.19 -10.03 -1.99
N ARG A 100 -14.06 -8.75 -2.35
CA ARG A 100 -14.97 -8.08 -3.29
C ARG A 100 -14.58 -8.40 -4.73
N ILE A 101 -15.58 -8.71 -5.57
CA ILE A 101 -15.38 -9.00 -7.00
C ILE A 101 -14.59 -7.88 -7.69
N SER A 102 -14.89 -6.62 -7.40
CA SER A 102 -14.20 -5.48 -8.02
C SER A 102 -12.72 -5.38 -7.66
N TRP A 103 -12.31 -5.85 -6.48
CA TRP A 103 -10.88 -5.93 -6.09
C TRP A 103 -10.22 -7.15 -6.72
N GLN A 104 -10.90 -8.29 -6.75
CA GLN A 104 -10.37 -9.50 -7.38
C GLN A 104 -10.12 -9.33 -8.88
N GLN A 105 -10.98 -8.57 -9.57
CA GLN A 105 -10.84 -8.28 -10.99
C GLN A 105 -9.70 -7.31 -11.33
N THR A 106 -9.26 -6.49 -10.37
CA THR A 106 -8.20 -5.49 -10.56
C THR A 106 -6.88 -5.89 -9.92
N ALA A 107 -6.88 -6.92 -9.07
CA ALA A 107 -5.68 -7.46 -8.46
C ALA A 107 -4.76 -8.06 -9.54
N PRO A 108 -3.50 -7.60 -9.65
CA PRO A 108 -2.58 -8.14 -10.63
C PRO A 108 -2.19 -9.57 -10.24
N SER A 109 -2.13 -10.45 -11.23
CA SER A 109 -1.55 -11.79 -11.06
C SER A 109 -0.04 -11.71 -10.86
N SER A 110 0.55 -12.73 -10.22
CA SER A 110 2.00 -12.82 -10.07
C SER A 110 2.73 -12.80 -11.41
N ALA A 111 2.13 -13.34 -12.47
CA ALA A 111 2.68 -13.33 -13.83
C ALA A 111 2.71 -11.91 -14.43
N GLU A 112 1.64 -11.12 -14.25
CA GLU A 112 1.60 -9.72 -14.69
C GLU A 112 2.60 -8.86 -13.92
N ILE A 113 2.76 -9.09 -12.61
CA ILE A 113 3.77 -8.41 -11.79
C ILE A 113 5.17 -8.71 -12.35
N GLU A 114 5.51 -9.98 -12.59
CA GLU A 114 6.81 -10.34 -13.18
C GLU A 114 7.02 -9.68 -14.55
N ALA A 115 6.05 -9.84 -15.46
CA ALA A 115 6.13 -9.29 -16.81
C ALA A 115 6.33 -7.77 -16.81
N SER A 116 5.81 -7.07 -15.80
CA SER A 116 5.95 -5.62 -15.67
C SER A 116 7.30 -5.14 -15.09
N LYS A 117 8.09 -6.01 -14.43
CA LYS A 117 9.33 -5.60 -13.73
C LYS A 117 10.33 -4.88 -14.63
N ASN A 118 10.53 -5.36 -15.86
CA ASN A 118 11.45 -4.73 -16.81
C ASN A 118 10.99 -3.32 -17.20
N ILE A 119 9.68 -3.13 -17.37
CA ILE A 119 9.09 -1.82 -17.68
C ILE A 119 9.23 -0.88 -16.48
N MET A 120 8.88 -1.36 -15.27
CA MET A 120 9.04 -0.58 -14.03
C MET A 120 10.49 -0.16 -13.82
N ARG A 121 11.45 -1.07 -14.03
CA ARG A 121 12.88 -0.77 -13.93
C ARG A 121 13.29 0.34 -14.91
N ALA A 122 12.87 0.26 -16.17
CA ALA A 122 13.18 1.26 -17.19
C ALA A 122 12.57 2.65 -16.89
N ILE A 123 11.38 2.69 -16.28
CA ILE A 123 10.74 3.94 -15.85
C ILE A 123 11.51 4.56 -14.69
N LEU A 124 11.87 3.76 -13.68
CA LEU A 124 12.53 4.24 -12.47
C LEU A 124 13.98 4.67 -12.69
N GLN A 125 14.68 4.11 -13.69
CA GLN A 125 16.02 4.59 -14.07
C GLN A 125 16.03 6.00 -14.67
N LYS A 126 14.88 6.46 -15.20
CA LYS A 126 14.73 7.78 -15.83
C LYS A 126 14.17 8.85 -14.88
N ARG A 127 13.75 8.45 -13.69
CA ARG A 127 13.24 9.33 -12.62
C ARG A 127 14.30 9.52 -11.56
#